data_AF-A0A0F8ZHM9-F1
#
_entry.id   AF-A0A0F8ZHM9-F1
#
_cell.length_a   1.000
_cell.length_b   1.000
_cell.length_c   1.000
_cell.angle_alpha   90.00
_cell.angle_beta   90.00
_cell.angle_gamma   90.00
#
_symmetry.space_group_name_H-M   'P 1'
#
loop_
_entity.id
_entity.type
_entity.pdbx_description
1 polymer ?
#
loop_
_entity_poly.entity_id
_entity_poly.type
_entity_poly.pdbx_seq_one_letter_code
_entity_poly.pdbx_strand_id
1 'polypeptide(L)'
;STNDPDSNQHPNDHDYAQLVSIYTHLDEVPVDDGGGGNQRSTPSTESPSFGKIVSITPSADNVSGIAISATNQDDIEAFVLGVAGAGGAAVAVSAAVNIISANTEAYIGSNAQINTTGSPADGQSVIVGAANDFRHIAVSGALAVSGGGSVAPAVDVTVLTNTTSARIDGGAVVNADDDVIVTADAAEDILLVGVGIAGGLVGFGGAVGVLIVNNTTEAKVGGNITAGGNVFVSANDDTDVLVIDGAVGAGLAGIGVSVGVIDLNKNTTAAVLNGAIVNARGIGTGSTVLNGTMSGTDADPTGFNTTTAKGLTVQAMSSEEVYHFAFAIGAGWVGLAGGILVTDVASNTLAYIGNAAVNQTGNGSAAGGQD
;
A
#
# COMPACT_ATOMS: atom_id res chain seq x y z
N SER A 1 -44.09 57.32 15.01
CA SER A 1 -42.71 56.92 14.66
C SER A 1 -42.06 56.47 15.95
N THR A 2 -42.22 55.19 16.25
CA THR A 2 -41.78 54.54 17.49
C THR A 2 -41.06 53.27 17.04
N ASN A 3 -39.76 53.20 17.32
CA ASN A 3 -38.93 52.03 17.04
C ASN A 3 -39.28 50.90 18.02
N ASP A 4 -39.49 49.71 17.48
CA ASP A 4 -39.79 48.46 18.17
C ASP A 4 -38.52 47.57 18.19
N PRO A 5 -38.12 46.96 19.32
CA PRO A 5 -36.95 46.10 19.40
C PRO A 5 -37.35 44.62 19.27
N ASP A 6 -37.23 44.06 18.08
CA ASP A 6 -37.31 42.62 17.86
C ASP A 6 -36.26 42.16 16.85
N SER A 7 -35.21 41.50 17.34
CA SER A 7 -34.41 40.58 16.52
C SER A 7 -33.91 39.43 17.39
N ASN A 8 -34.87 38.67 17.91
CA ASN A 8 -34.64 37.31 18.39
C ASN A 8 -34.58 36.40 17.15
N GLN A 9 -33.38 36.11 16.65
CA GLN A 9 -33.19 35.07 15.64
C GLN A 9 -32.31 33.96 16.20
N HIS A 10 -32.97 32.85 16.48
CA HIS A 10 -32.40 31.53 16.74
C HIS A 10 -31.39 31.14 15.66
N PRO A 11 -30.22 30.57 15.98
CA PRO A 11 -29.39 29.89 15.00
C PRO A 11 -30.05 28.56 14.59
N ASN A 12 -30.84 28.65 13.53
CA ASN A 12 -31.10 27.70 12.45
C ASN A 12 -30.86 26.19 12.73
N ASP A 13 -31.97 25.44 12.71
CA ASP A 13 -32.15 23.97 12.66
C ASP A 13 -31.49 23.24 11.46
N HIS A 14 -30.45 23.80 10.84
CA HIS A 14 -29.80 23.21 9.66
C HIS A 14 -28.54 22.39 9.95
N ASP A 15 -27.98 22.43 11.17
CA ASP A 15 -26.77 21.66 11.54
C ASP A 15 -27.06 20.38 12.35
N TYR A 16 -28.31 20.15 12.78
CA TYR A 16 -28.68 18.92 13.50
C TYR A 16 -29.12 17.77 12.57
N ALA A 17 -29.45 18.04 11.31
CA ALA A 17 -29.89 17.03 10.36
C ALA A 17 -28.73 16.22 9.73
N GLN A 18 -27.51 16.77 9.68
CA GLN A 18 -26.35 16.05 9.14
C GLN A 18 -25.72 15.07 10.14
N LEU A 19 -25.77 15.36 11.44
CA LEU A 19 -25.27 14.45 12.48
C LEU A 19 -26.21 13.25 12.73
N VAL A 20 -27.51 13.40 12.46
CA VAL A 20 -28.48 12.30 12.57
C VAL A 20 -28.39 11.33 11.38
N SER A 21 -27.96 11.78 10.19
CA SER A 21 -27.78 10.92 9.01
C SER A 21 -26.65 9.88 9.17
N ILE A 22 -25.69 10.12 10.07
CA ILE A 22 -24.65 9.14 10.42
C ILE A 22 -25.20 8.08 11.40
N TYR A 23 -26.23 8.42 12.19
CA TYR A 23 -26.78 7.53 13.22
C TYR A 23 -27.97 6.66 12.76
N THR A 24 -28.69 7.00 11.69
CA THR A 24 -29.86 6.21 11.24
C THR A 24 -29.55 5.06 10.28
N HIS A 25 -28.29 4.74 10.00
CA HIS A 25 -27.91 3.57 9.17
C HIS A 25 -27.44 2.35 9.98
N LEU A 26 -27.58 2.36 11.31
CA LEU A 26 -27.23 1.23 12.17
C LEU A 26 -28.44 0.44 12.72
N ASP A 27 -29.68 0.82 12.36
CA ASP A 27 -30.89 0.26 13.00
C ASP A 27 -31.71 -0.70 12.13
N GLU A 28 -31.19 -1.19 11.00
CA GLU A 28 -31.79 -2.32 10.29
C GLU A 28 -30.70 -3.29 9.79
N VAL A 29 -30.25 -4.18 10.67
CA VAL A 29 -29.66 -5.46 10.24
C VAL A 29 -30.58 -6.58 10.71
N PRO A 30 -31.46 -7.10 9.84
CA PRO A 30 -32.11 -8.37 10.08
C PRO A 30 -31.02 -9.44 10.12
N VAL A 31 -30.90 -10.15 11.25
CA VAL A 31 -30.13 -11.39 11.33
C VAL A 31 -30.94 -12.46 10.61
N ASP A 32 -30.58 -12.74 9.36
CA ASP A 32 -31.07 -13.89 8.58
C ASP A 32 -30.25 -15.13 8.95
N ASP A 33 -30.91 -16.16 9.49
CA ASP A 33 -30.31 -17.30 10.17
C ASP A 33 -29.90 -18.45 9.24
N GLY A 34 -29.53 -18.14 8.00
CA GLY A 34 -28.82 -19.07 7.13
C GLY A 34 -29.66 -20.27 6.72
N GLY A 35 -30.66 -20.03 5.87
CA GLY A 35 -31.46 -21.05 5.21
C GLY A 35 -31.02 -21.35 3.77
N GLY A 36 -30.00 -22.21 3.60
CA GLY A 36 -29.87 -23.11 2.44
C GLY A 36 -29.36 -22.56 1.10
N GLY A 37 -28.09 -22.86 0.79
CA GLY A 37 -27.52 -22.83 -0.55
C GLY A 37 -26.29 -21.92 -0.64
N ASN A 38 -25.11 -22.53 -0.86
CA ASN A 38 -23.84 -21.83 -1.08
C ASN A 38 -23.97 -20.73 -2.15
N GLN A 39 -24.18 -19.49 -1.71
CA GLN A 39 -23.87 -18.25 -2.40
C GLN A 39 -23.38 -17.30 -1.31
N ARG A 40 -22.12 -16.86 -1.40
CA ARG A 40 -21.49 -15.95 -0.45
C ARG A 40 -22.22 -14.60 -0.57
N SER A 41 -23.18 -14.33 0.32
CA SER A 41 -23.93 -13.08 0.35
C SER A 41 -23.00 -11.90 0.68
N THR A 42 -22.76 -11.05 -0.30
CA THR A 42 -22.11 -9.74 -0.18
C THR A 42 -23.08 -8.75 0.49
N PRO A 43 -22.76 -8.14 1.64
CA PRO A 43 -23.46 -6.95 2.07
C PRO A 43 -23.09 -5.80 1.11
N SER A 44 -24.09 -5.17 0.51
CA SER A 44 -23.90 -4.07 -0.44
C SER A 44 -23.52 -2.77 0.28
N THR A 45 -22.31 -2.26 0.01
CA THR A 45 -21.97 -0.84 0.11
C THR A 45 -21.48 -0.37 -1.25
N GLU A 46 -22.41 -0.12 -2.17
CA GLU A 46 -22.09 0.55 -3.43
C GLU A 46 -21.74 2.02 -3.14
N SER A 47 -20.47 2.28 -2.85
CA SER A 47 -19.81 3.56 -3.08
C SER A 47 -18.82 3.37 -4.24
N PRO A 48 -18.92 4.14 -5.34
CA PRO A 48 -18.14 3.90 -6.56
C PRO A 48 -16.66 4.33 -6.44
N SER A 49 -16.07 4.31 -5.23
CA SER A 49 -14.67 4.72 -5.04
C SER A 49 -13.84 3.86 -4.09
N PHE A 50 -14.42 2.96 -3.28
CA PHE A 50 -13.64 2.14 -2.35
C PHE A 50 -14.33 0.78 -2.14
N GLY A 51 -14.03 -0.15 -3.03
CA GLY A 51 -14.66 -1.48 -3.06
C GLY A 51 -14.29 -2.34 -4.26
N LYS A 52 -13.28 -1.94 -5.03
CA LYS A 52 -12.69 -2.85 -5.99
C LYS A 52 -11.88 -3.85 -5.19
N ILE A 53 -12.37 -5.08 -5.08
CA ILE A 53 -11.46 -6.21 -4.92
C ILE A 53 -10.54 -6.11 -6.13
N VAL A 54 -9.37 -5.52 -5.96
CA VAL A 54 -8.27 -5.74 -6.88
C VAL A 54 -7.86 -7.18 -6.57
N SER A 55 -8.52 -8.12 -7.22
CA SER A 55 -7.93 -9.43 -7.44
C SER A 55 -6.91 -9.16 -8.54
N ILE A 56 -5.66 -8.86 -8.18
CA ILE A 56 -4.61 -8.99 -9.17
C ILE A 56 -4.57 -10.49 -9.48
N THR A 57 -5.13 -10.87 -10.62
CA THR A 57 -4.91 -12.23 -11.14
C THR A 57 -3.46 -12.21 -11.62
N PRO A 58 -2.57 -13.07 -11.09
CA PRO A 58 -1.21 -13.14 -11.60
C PRO A 58 -1.28 -13.35 -13.12
N SER A 59 -0.65 -12.46 -13.90
CA SER A 59 -0.57 -12.65 -15.35
C SER A 59 0.18 -13.95 -15.61
N ALA A 60 -0.47 -14.90 -16.27
CA ALA A 60 0.14 -16.15 -16.66
C ALA A 60 0.58 -16.06 -18.11
N ASP A 61 1.85 -15.73 -18.32
CA ASP A 61 2.45 -15.70 -19.65
C ASP A 61 3.02 -17.07 -20.03
N ASN A 62 2.88 -17.44 -21.31
CA ASN A 62 3.54 -18.62 -21.83
C ASN A 62 5.03 -18.32 -21.99
N VAL A 63 5.87 -18.91 -21.13
CA VAL A 63 7.32 -18.75 -21.20
C VAL A 63 7.94 -19.92 -21.95
N SER A 64 8.60 -19.62 -23.06
CA SER A 64 9.56 -20.52 -23.68
C SER A 64 10.88 -20.39 -22.93
N GLY A 65 11.21 -21.34 -22.05
CA GLY A 65 12.46 -21.32 -21.28
C GLY A 65 12.26 -21.57 -19.79
N ILE A 66 12.90 -20.76 -18.95
CA ILE A 66 12.83 -20.89 -17.48
C ILE A 66 12.06 -19.72 -16.92
N ALA A 67 11.05 -20.01 -16.12
CA ALA A 67 10.31 -19.03 -15.34
C ALA A 67 10.38 -19.41 -13.87
N ILE A 68 10.87 -18.49 -13.05
CA ILE A 68 10.90 -18.59 -11.59
C ILE A 68 10.03 -17.45 -11.11
N SER A 69 8.86 -17.78 -10.57
CA SER A 69 7.91 -16.78 -10.09
C SER A 69 7.56 -17.07 -8.63
N ALA A 70 7.56 -16.02 -7.81
CA ALA A 70 7.02 -16.02 -6.47
C ALA A 70 5.95 -14.93 -6.38
N THR A 71 4.73 -15.28 -6.01
CA THR A 71 3.63 -14.33 -5.90
C THR A 71 2.95 -14.48 -4.55
N ASN A 72 2.70 -13.36 -3.87
CA ASN A 72 1.94 -13.31 -2.63
C ASN A 72 0.75 -12.36 -2.78
N GLN A 73 -0.39 -12.77 -2.25
CA GLN A 73 -1.60 -11.96 -2.20
C GLN A 73 -2.22 -12.10 -0.82
N ASP A 74 -2.23 -11.01 -0.07
CA ASP A 74 -2.72 -10.94 1.30
C ASP A 74 -3.88 -9.94 1.39
N ASP A 75 -4.91 -10.33 2.11
CA ASP A 75 -6.09 -9.52 2.38
C ASP A 75 -6.46 -9.68 3.86
N ILE A 76 -6.16 -8.65 4.65
CA ILE A 76 -6.26 -8.70 6.11
C ILE A 76 -7.26 -7.65 6.58
N GLU A 77 -8.35 -8.12 7.16
CA GLU A 77 -9.40 -7.27 7.71
C GLU A 77 -9.51 -7.48 9.24
N ALA A 78 -9.44 -6.38 10.01
CA ALA A 78 -9.56 -6.39 11.45
C ALA A 78 -10.63 -5.41 11.93
N PHE A 79 -11.67 -5.90 12.61
CA PHE A 79 -12.76 -5.07 13.13
C PHE A 79 -12.91 -5.27 14.64
N VAL A 80 -12.75 -4.20 15.43
CA VAL A 80 -12.89 -4.23 16.89
C VAL A 80 -13.83 -3.13 17.35
N LEU A 81 -14.92 -3.51 18.04
CA LEU A 81 -15.92 -2.58 18.56
C LEU A 81 -16.12 -2.74 20.06
N GLY A 82 -16.02 -1.65 20.81
CA GLY A 82 -16.37 -1.56 22.22
C GLY A 82 -17.60 -0.70 22.44
N VAL A 83 -18.61 -1.20 23.14
CA VAL A 83 -19.83 -0.43 23.46
C VAL A 83 -20.15 -0.55 24.95
N ALA A 84 -20.41 0.59 25.60
CA ALA A 84 -20.76 0.64 27.02
C ALA A 84 -21.90 1.62 27.29
N GLY A 85 -22.82 1.23 28.16
CA GLY A 85 -23.98 2.02 28.58
C GLY A 85 -24.22 1.89 30.08
N ALA A 86 -24.40 2.99 30.80
CA ALA A 86 -24.66 2.95 32.24
C ALA A 86 -25.37 4.19 32.78
N GLY A 87 -26.07 4.06 33.92
CA GLY A 87 -26.70 5.22 34.58
C GLY A 87 -25.69 6.21 35.17
N GLY A 88 -24.55 5.72 35.67
CA GLY A 88 -23.53 6.54 36.35
C GLY A 88 -22.29 6.79 35.50
N ALA A 89 -21.54 5.73 35.18
CA ALA A 89 -20.33 5.85 34.39
C ALA A 89 -20.20 4.69 33.40
N ALA A 90 -19.75 4.98 32.18
CA ALA A 90 -19.55 3.99 31.12
C ALA A 90 -18.13 4.07 30.57
N VAL A 91 -17.50 2.92 30.39
CA VAL A 91 -16.17 2.82 29.78
C VAL A 91 -16.23 1.78 28.68
N ALA A 92 -16.00 2.21 27.45
CA ALA A 92 -15.83 1.34 26.29
C ALA A 92 -14.38 1.46 25.82
N VAL A 93 -13.74 0.35 25.50
CA VAL A 93 -12.38 0.36 24.97
C VAL A 93 -12.35 -0.56 23.76
N SER A 94 -11.79 -0.08 22.66
CA SER A 94 -11.42 -0.91 21.52
C SER A 94 -9.93 -0.75 21.24
N ALA A 95 -9.28 -1.87 20.91
CA ALA A 95 -7.88 -1.89 20.53
C ALA A 95 -7.67 -3.00 19.49
N ALA A 96 -7.15 -2.62 18.33
CA ALA A 96 -6.64 -3.53 17.31
C ALA A 96 -5.11 -3.37 17.23
N VAL A 97 -4.40 -4.49 17.21
CA VAL A 97 -2.95 -4.50 16.99
C VAL A 97 -2.64 -5.54 15.93
N ASN A 98 -2.20 -5.08 14.76
CA ASN A 98 -1.87 -5.90 13.61
C ASN A 98 -0.36 -5.84 13.38
N ILE A 99 0.31 -7.00 13.46
CA ILE A 99 1.72 -7.13 13.09
C ILE A 99 1.78 -8.09 11.93
N ILE A 100 2.13 -7.57 10.77
CA ILE A 100 1.99 -8.25 9.50
C ILE A 100 3.36 -8.28 8.83
N SER A 101 3.77 -9.46 8.37
CA SER A 101 5.01 -9.61 7.63
C SER A 101 4.84 -10.60 6.50
N ALA A 102 5.23 -10.18 5.30
CA ALA A 102 5.25 -11.00 4.10
C ALA A 102 6.67 -11.01 3.50
N ASN A 103 7.10 -12.19 3.03
CA ASN A 103 8.35 -12.33 2.30
C ASN A 103 8.11 -13.13 1.02
N THR A 104 8.37 -12.50 -0.12
CA THR A 104 8.15 -13.04 -1.45
C THR A 104 9.47 -13.02 -2.21
N GLU A 105 10.12 -14.18 -2.32
CA GLU A 105 11.44 -14.28 -2.97
C GLU A 105 11.43 -15.22 -4.18
N ALA A 106 11.87 -14.71 -5.32
CA ALA A 106 12.22 -15.49 -6.50
C ALA A 106 13.72 -15.34 -6.77
N TYR A 107 14.45 -16.46 -6.89
CA TYR A 107 15.89 -16.34 -7.11
C TYR A 107 16.53 -17.48 -7.90
N ILE A 108 17.59 -17.12 -8.63
CA ILE A 108 18.60 -18.05 -9.15
C ILE A 108 19.79 -18.00 -8.20
N GLY A 109 20.03 -19.12 -7.51
CA GLY A 109 21.06 -19.21 -6.49
C GLY A 109 22.50 -19.11 -7.02
N SER A 110 23.43 -18.85 -6.10
CA SER A 110 24.85 -18.74 -6.41
C SER A 110 25.40 -19.98 -7.12
N ASN A 111 26.22 -19.80 -8.15
CA ASN A 111 26.82 -20.87 -8.96
C ASN A 111 25.81 -21.77 -9.72
N ALA A 112 24.55 -21.36 -9.83
CA ALA A 112 23.61 -22.04 -10.70
C ALA A 112 24.09 -21.99 -12.16
N GLN A 113 23.89 -23.08 -12.89
CA GLN A 113 24.22 -23.18 -14.32
C GLN A 113 22.91 -23.29 -15.09
N ILE A 114 22.51 -22.21 -15.74
CA ILE A 114 21.25 -22.08 -16.46
C ILE A 114 21.53 -22.02 -17.96
N ASN A 115 21.01 -23.00 -18.70
CA ASN A 115 21.19 -23.14 -20.14
C ASN A 115 22.68 -23.11 -20.59
N THR A 116 23.56 -23.77 -19.82
CA THR A 116 25.00 -23.84 -20.13
C THR A 116 25.36 -24.98 -21.09
N THR A 117 24.42 -25.88 -21.37
CA THR A 117 24.62 -27.06 -22.21
C THR A 117 23.47 -27.25 -23.20
N GLY A 118 23.78 -27.78 -24.39
CA GLY A 118 22.80 -27.96 -25.46
C GLY A 118 22.68 -26.74 -26.36
N SER A 119 21.95 -26.88 -27.46
CA SER A 119 21.57 -25.73 -28.30
C SER A 119 20.36 -25.04 -27.67
N PRO A 120 20.35 -23.70 -27.56
CA PRO A 120 19.16 -22.99 -27.13
C PRO A 120 17.98 -23.31 -28.05
N ALA A 121 16.79 -23.43 -27.46
CA ALA A 121 15.56 -23.41 -28.24
C ALA A 121 15.27 -21.97 -28.68
N ASP A 122 14.72 -21.79 -29.89
CA ASP A 122 14.36 -20.47 -30.40
C ASP A 122 13.44 -19.74 -29.40
N GLY A 123 13.81 -18.52 -29.02
CA GLY A 123 13.02 -17.71 -28.09
C GLY A 123 13.09 -18.15 -26.63
N GLN A 124 14.15 -18.87 -26.23
CA GLN A 124 14.37 -19.28 -24.84
C GLN A 124 14.74 -18.08 -23.96
N SER A 125 13.84 -17.68 -23.07
CA SER A 125 14.03 -16.62 -22.06
C SER A 125 14.25 -17.20 -20.65
N VAL A 126 14.85 -16.38 -19.79
CA VAL A 126 14.95 -16.65 -18.35
C VAL A 126 14.27 -15.52 -17.58
N ILE A 127 13.20 -15.85 -16.86
CA ILE A 127 12.39 -14.90 -16.12
C ILE A 127 12.49 -15.23 -14.63
N VAL A 128 12.79 -14.22 -13.81
CA VAL A 128 12.79 -14.26 -12.35
C VAL A 128 11.89 -13.14 -11.85
N GLY A 129 10.67 -13.46 -11.43
CA GLY A 129 9.66 -12.49 -11.01
C GLY A 129 9.24 -12.71 -9.57
N ALA A 130 9.21 -11.65 -8.77
CA ALA A 130 8.58 -11.65 -7.45
C ALA A 130 7.47 -10.60 -7.44
N ALA A 131 6.27 -10.95 -6.99
CA ALA A 131 5.15 -10.03 -6.89
C ALA A 131 4.43 -10.12 -5.54
N ASN A 132 4.19 -9.00 -4.87
CA ASN A 132 3.45 -8.92 -3.62
C ASN A 132 2.27 -7.96 -3.76
N ASP A 133 1.08 -8.44 -3.44
CA ASP A 133 -0.17 -7.69 -3.43
C ASP A 133 -0.74 -7.72 -2.02
N PHE A 134 -0.85 -6.58 -1.37
CA PHE A 134 -1.22 -6.50 0.03
C PHE A 134 -2.36 -5.51 0.24
N ARG A 135 -3.48 -6.00 0.78
CA ARG A 135 -4.58 -5.17 1.25
C ARG A 135 -4.77 -5.33 2.75
N HIS A 136 -4.94 -4.20 3.43
CA HIS A 136 -5.26 -4.20 4.85
C HIS A 136 -6.34 -3.18 5.19
N ILE A 137 -7.38 -3.65 5.86
CA ILE A 137 -8.42 -2.80 6.44
C ILE A 137 -8.45 -3.06 7.94
N ALA A 138 -8.24 -2.04 8.75
CA ALA A 138 -8.45 -2.11 10.19
C ALA A 138 -9.41 -1.03 10.66
N VAL A 139 -10.37 -1.43 11.49
CA VAL A 139 -11.36 -0.53 12.08
C VAL A 139 -11.45 -0.80 13.57
N SER A 140 -11.13 0.22 14.37
CA SER A 140 -11.32 0.22 15.81
C SER A 140 -12.36 1.28 16.20
N GLY A 141 -13.40 0.88 16.94
CA GLY A 141 -14.50 1.76 17.31
C GLY A 141 -14.87 1.62 18.79
N ALA A 142 -15.04 2.73 19.49
CA ALA A 142 -15.48 2.74 20.88
C ALA A 142 -16.65 3.71 21.07
N LEU A 143 -17.72 3.25 21.73
CA LEU A 143 -18.89 4.07 22.07
C LEU A 143 -19.26 3.90 23.55
N ALA A 144 -19.20 4.98 24.33
CA ALA A 144 -19.61 4.96 25.73
C ALA A 144 -20.67 6.03 26.03
N VAL A 145 -21.83 5.64 26.56
CA VAL A 145 -22.90 6.56 26.92
C VAL A 145 -23.28 6.39 28.40
N SER A 146 -23.34 7.48 29.15
CA SER A 146 -23.81 7.42 30.54
C SER A 146 -24.53 8.67 31.02
N GLY A 147 -25.21 8.57 32.16
CA GLY A 147 -25.79 9.73 32.86
C GLY A 147 -24.77 10.57 33.64
N GLY A 148 -23.51 10.12 33.74
CA GLY A 148 -22.42 10.81 34.43
C GLY A 148 -21.18 10.89 33.55
N GLY A 149 -20.12 10.16 33.87
CA GLY A 149 -18.85 10.22 33.14
C GLY A 149 -18.68 9.07 32.15
N SER A 150 -18.27 9.36 30.92
CA SER A 150 -17.97 8.34 29.91
C SER A 150 -16.59 8.51 29.27
N VAL A 151 -15.99 7.37 28.94
CA VAL A 151 -14.65 7.26 28.36
C VAL A 151 -14.70 6.21 27.25
N ALA A 152 -14.31 6.61 26.04
CA ALA A 152 -14.32 5.74 24.86
C ALA A 152 -13.05 5.94 24.01
N PRO A 153 -11.89 5.38 24.41
CA PRO A 153 -10.73 5.27 23.56
C PRO A 153 -10.89 4.16 22.52
N ALA A 154 -10.54 4.47 21.28
CA ALA A 154 -10.27 3.52 20.21
C ALA A 154 -8.79 3.59 19.83
N VAL A 155 -8.16 2.43 19.69
CA VAL A 155 -6.74 2.33 19.32
C VAL A 155 -6.60 1.38 18.14
N ASP A 156 -5.94 1.83 17.09
CA ASP A 156 -5.50 1.01 15.96
C ASP A 156 -3.98 1.12 15.82
N VAL A 157 -3.29 -0.01 15.84
CA VAL A 157 -1.84 -0.07 15.61
C VAL A 157 -1.57 -1.13 14.56
N THR A 158 -1.04 -0.73 13.42
CA THR A 158 -0.60 -1.63 12.36
C THR A 158 0.88 -1.43 12.10
N VAL A 159 1.62 -2.54 12.14
CA VAL A 159 3.01 -2.64 11.71
C VAL A 159 3.09 -3.61 10.54
N LEU A 160 3.42 -3.09 9.37
CA LEU A 160 3.61 -3.84 8.14
C LEU A 160 5.10 -3.95 7.81
N THR A 161 5.56 -5.15 7.47
CA THR A 161 6.92 -5.37 6.97
C THR A 161 6.89 -6.32 5.78
N ASN A 162 6.94 -5.77 4.57
CA ASN A 162 6.94 -6.55 3.33
C ASN A 162 8.34 -6.60 2.71
N THR A 163 8.72 -7.77 2.22
CA THR A 163 9.91 -7.95 1.40
C THR A 163 9.54 -8.66 0.10
N THR A 164 9.83 -8.01 -1.03
CA THR A 164 9.62 -8.56 -2.37
C THR A 164 10.95 -8.54 -3.10
N SER A 165 11.50 -9.72 -3.39
CA SER A 165 12.86 -9.84 -3.93
C SER A 165 12.92 -10.78 -5.12
N ALA A 166 13.37 -10.26 -6.26
CA ALA A 166 13.75 -11.04 -7.43
C ALA A 166 15.25 -10.90 -7.66
N ARG A 167 15.99 -12.01 -7.66
CA ARG A 167 17.44 -11.94 -7.82
C ARG A 167 18.10 -13.06 -8.60
N ILE A 168 19.22 -12.73 -9.23
CA ILE A 168 20.21 -13.68 -9.70
C ILE A 168 21.47 -13.46 -8.89
N ASP A 169 21.91 -14.46 -8.15
CA ASP A 169 23.04 -14.32 -7.23
C ASP A 169 24.40 -14.35 -7.95
N GLY A 170 25.44 -13.85 -7.25
CA GLY A 170 26.82 -13.89 -7.72
C GLY A 170 27.31 -15.30 -8.06
N GLY A 171 28.14 -15.41 -9.11
CA GLY A 171 28.70 -16.67 -9.57
C GLY A 171 27.73 -17.56 -10.38
N ALA A 172 26.44 -17.24 -10.46
CA ALA A 172 25.53 -17.89 -11.39
C ALA A 172 25.97 -17.66 -12.84
N VAL A 173 25.73 -18.63 -13.72
CA VAL A 173 25.92 -18.52 -15.17
C VAL A 173 24.57 -18.72 -15.82
N VAL A 174 24.06 -17.70 -16.51
CA VAL A 174 22.74 -17.70 -17.13
C VAL A 174 22.87 -17.34 -18.60
N ASN A 175 22.45 -18.25 -19.47
CA ASN A 175 22.33 -17.98 -20.90
C ASN A 175 20.85 -17.99 -21.31
N ALA A 176 20.44 -17.00 -22.09
CA ALA A 176 19.15 -16.94 -22.75
C ALA A 176 19.36 -16.68 -24.24
N ASP A 177 18.55 -17.32 -25.08
CA ASP A 177 18.52 -17.05 -26.52
C ASP A 177 17.85 -15.71 -26.80
N ASP A 178 16.83 -15.38 -26.02
CA ASP A 178 16.08 -14.14 -26.10
C ASP A 178 16.38 -13.29 -24.84
N ASP A 179 15.42 -13.06 -23.96
CA ASP A 179 15.56 -12.12 -22.85
C ASP A 179 15.93 -12.77 -21.51
N VAL A 180 16.60 -12.00 -20.66
CA VAL A 180 16.67 -12.25 -19.20
C VAL A 180 15.91 -11.14 -18.49
N ILE A 181 14.85 -11.51 -17.76
CA ILE A 181 13.95 -10.58 -17.10
C ILE A 181 13.98 -10.84 -15.60
N VAL A 182 14.26 -9.81 -14.81
CA VAL A 182 14.27 -9.87 -13.34
C VAL A 182 13.40 -8.73 -12.81
N THR A 183 12.22 -9.07 -12.27
CA THR A 183 11.23 -8.08 -11.83
C THR A 183 10.78 -8.33 -10.39
N ALA A 184 10.73 -7.27 -9.59
CA ALA A 184 10.14 -7.28 -8.25
C ALA A 184 9.06 -6.21 -8.19
N ASP A 185 7.81 -6.61 -8.02
CA ASP A 185 6.65 -5.73 -8.02
C ASP A 185 5.90 -5.82 -6.68
N ALA A 186 5.74 -4.72 -5.97
CA ALA A 186 4.98 -4.64 -4.73
C ALA A 186 3.84 -3.61 -4.87
N ALA A 187 2.68 -3.96 -4.30
CA ALA A 187 1.52 -3.09 -4.20
C ALA A 187 0.90 -3.22 -2.80
N GLU A 188 0.67 -2.09 -2.15
CA GLU A 188 0.02 -2.01 -0.83
C GLU A 188 -1.19 -1.07 -0.85
N ASP A 189 -2.33 -1.51 -0.33
CA ASP A 189 -3.54 -0.70 -0.08
C ASP A 189 -3.94 -0.83 1.39
N ILE A 190 -3.83 0.26 2.16
CA ILE A 190 -4.01 0.26 3.60
C ILE A 190 -5.05 1.28 4.02
N LEU A 191 -6.12 0.80 4.65
CA LEU A 191 -7.16 1.61 5.30
C LEU A 191 -7.17 1.35 6.81
N LEU A 192 -6.90 2.38 7.62
CA LEU A 192 -7.07 2.33 9.07
C LEU A 192 -8.12 3.35 9.51
N VAL A 193 -9.04 2.92 10.38
CA VAL A 193 -10.09 3.79 10.94
C VAL A 193 -10.22 3.59 12.44
N GLY A 194 -9.82 4.57 13.23
CA GLY A 194 -9.96 4.58 14.69
C GLY A 194 -10.98 5.62 15.15
N VAL A 195 -12.10 5.24 15.77
CA VAL A 195 -13.11 6.22 16.21
C VAL A 195 -13.58 5.99 17.66
N GLY A 196 -13.37 6.97 18.53
CA GLY A 196 -13.83 6.97 19.92
C GLY A 196 -14.90 8.03 20.20
N ILE A 197 -16.09 7.60 20.63
CA ILE A 197 -17.25 8.46 20.89
C ILE A 197 -17.73 8.25 22.34
N ALA A 198 -17.80 9.33 23.12
CA ALA A 198 -18.30 9.28 24.48
C ALA A 198 -19.33 10.38 24.75
N GLY A 199 -20.46 10.01 25.35
CA GLY A 199 -21.54 10.91 25.74
C GLY A 199 -21.89 10.81 27.24
N GLY A 200 -22.09 11.94 27.93
CA GLY A 200 -22.55 11.99 29.31
C GLY A 200 -22.59 13.40 29.90
N LEU A 201 -22.51 13.56 31.23
CA LEU A 201 -22.17 14.86 31.83
C LEU A 201 -20.73 15.26 31.50
N VAL A 202 -19.81 14.30 31.54
CA VAL A 202 -18.44 14.44 31.05
C VAL A 202 -18.17 13.31 30.06
N GLY A 203 -17.96 13.65 28.79
CA GLY A 203 -17.66 12.67 27.74
C GLY A 203 -16.23 12.83 27.23
N PHE A 204 -15.44 11.77 27.31
CA PHE A 204 -14.10 11.70 26.72
C PHE A 204 -14.07 10.69 25.58
N GLY A 205 -13.99 11.19 24.34
CA GLY A 205 -13.70 10.39 23.16
C GLY A 205 -12.21 10.43 22.87
N GLY A 206 -11.60 9.28 22.59
CA GLY A 206 -10.19 9.17 22.25
C GLY A 206 -9.98 8.32 21.01
N ALA A 207 -9.10 8.73 20.11
CA ALA A 207 -8.64 7.91 19.00
C ALA A 207 -7.11 7.94 18.90
N VAL A 208 -6.50 6.79 18.72
CA VAL A 208 -5.06 6.67 18.43
C VAL A 208 -4.88 5.71 17.27
N GLY A 209 -4.43 6.22 16.12
CA GLY A 209 -4.03 5.43 14.96
C GLY A 209 -2.51 5.45 14.80
N VAL A 210 -1.89 4.29 14.64
CA VAL A 210 -0.46 4.16 14.34
C VAL A 210 -0.29 3.22 13.18
N LEU A 211 0.27 3.72 12.07
CA LEU A 211 0.70 2.91 10.94
C LEU A 211 2.21 3.01 10.81
N ILE A 212 2.88 1.87 10.82
CA ILE A 212 4.30 1.74 10.49
C ILE A 212 4.40 0.79 9.31
N VAL A 213 4.99 1.24 8.20
CA VAL A 213 5.24 0.42 7.02
C VAL A 213 6.73 0.38 6.73
N ASN A 214 7.29 -0.82 6.68
CA ASN A 214 8.69 -1.05 6.30
C ASN A 214 8.74 -1.99 5.09
N ASN A 215 8.85 -1.43 3.88
CA ASN A 215 8.83 -2.23 2.66
C ASN A 215 10.18 -2.21 1.96
N THR A 216 10.56 -3.38 1.44
CA THR A 216 11.79 -3.57 0.68
C THR A 216 11.46 -4.33 -0.60
N THR A 217 11.60 -3.64 -1.73
CA THR A 217 11.32 -4.18 -3.06
C THR A 217 12.60 -4.16 -3.90
N GLU A 218 13.13 -5.33 -4.24
CA GLU A 218 14.46 -5.45 -4.80
C GLU A 218 14.54 -6.37 -6.02
N ALA A 219 15.04 -5.83 -7.13
CA ALA A 219 15.41 -6.60 -8.31
C ALA A 219 16.93 -6.53 -8.54
N LYS A 220 17.62 -7.66 -8.44
CA LYS A 220 19.10 -7.67 -8.45
C LYS A 220 19.67 -8.70 -9.40
N VAL A 221 20.63 -8.31 -10.22
CA VAL A 221 21.37 -9.22 -11.10
C VAL A 221 22.84 -9.26 -10.74
N GLY A 222 23.30 -10.44 -10.36
CA GLY A 222 24.70 -10.83 -10.23
C GLY A 222 25.07 -11.94 -11.21
N GLY A 223 26.33 -12.40 -11.14
CA GLY A 223 26.81 -13.52 -11.95
C GLY A 223 27.21 -13.15 -13.38
N ASN A 224 27.25 -14.15 -14.25
CA ASN A 224 27.57 -14.02 -15.67
C ASN A 224 26.30 -14.29 -16.50
N ILE A 225 25.72 -13.23 -17.03
CA ILE A 225 24.45 -13.24 -17.76
C ILE A 225 24.73 -12.96 -19.22
N THR A 226 24.25 -13.83 -20.11
CA THR A 226 24.28 -13.61 -21.56
C THR A 226 22.88 -13.78 -22.12
N ALA A 227 22.33 -12.71 -22.67
CA ALA A 227 21.04 -12.68 -23.35
C ALA A 227 21.26 -12.38 -24.84
N GLY A 228 20.60 -13.14 -25.73
CA GLY A 228 20.57 -12.79 -27.15
C GLY A 228 19.74 -11.54 -27.41
N GLY A 229 18.69 -11.33 -26.63
CA GLY A 229 17.94 -10.09 -26.53
C GLY A 229 18.45 -9.19 -25.42
N ASN A 230 17.56 -8.81 -24.54
CA ASN A 230 17.75 -7.80 -23.51
C ASN A 230 17.97 -8.42 -22.13
N VAL A 231 18.53 -7.62 -21.23
CA VAL A 231 18.50 -7.90 -19.80
C VAL A 231 17.71 -6.77 -19.14
N PHE A 232 16.55 -7.10 -18.59
CA PHE A 232 15.65 -6.14 -17.97
C PHE A 232 15.59 -6.39 -16.47
N VAL A 233 16.01 -5.41 -15.66
CA VAL A 233 15.99 -5.47 -14.19
C VAL A 233 15.11 -4.35 -13.67
N SER A 234 13.97 -4.69 -13.06
CA SER A 234 12.99 -3.69 -12.61
C SER A 234 12.49 -3.96 -11.19
N ALA A 235 12.49 -2.92 -10.36
CA ALA A 235 11.83 -2.94 -9.06
C ALA A 235 10.75 -1.86 -9.05
N ASN A 236 9.49 -2.24 -8.78
CA ASN A 236 8.37 -1.32 -8.72
C ASN A 236 7.64 -1.49 -7.40
N ASP A 237 7.34 -0.39 -6.73
CA ASP A 237 6.61 -0.39 -5.46
C ASP A 237 5.54 0.70 -5.45
N ASP A 238 4.29 0.33 -5.20
CA ASP A 238 3.15 1.25 -5.17
C ASP A 238 2.41 1.12 -3.84
N THR A 239 2.06 2.23 -3.21
CA THR A 239 1.47 2.23 -1.87
C THR A 239 0.43 3.31 -1.71
N ASP A 240 -0.80 2.87 -1.45
CA ASP A 240 -1.94 3.71 -1.11
C ASP A 240 -2.27 3.56 0.38
N VAL A 241 -2.35 4.68 1.07
CA VAL A 241 -2.63 4.73 2.52
C VAL A 241 -3.73 5.73 2.81
N LEU A 242 -4.75 5.28 3.54
CA LEU A 242 -5.79 6.11 4.15
C LEU A 242 -5.91 5.78 5.64
N VAL A 243 -5.58 6.75 6.49
CA VAL A 243 -5.77 6.65 7.94
C VAL A 243 -6.75 7.72 8.41
N ILE A 244 -7.75 7.31 9.18
CA ILE A 244 -8.81 8.17 9.72
C ILE A 244 -8.94 7.94 11.22
N ASP A 245 -8.58 8.94 12.02
CA ASP A 245 -8.70 8.91 13.48
C ASP A 245 -9.68 9.97 14.00
N GLY A 246 -10.76 9.53 14.62
CA GLY A 246 -11.89 10.37 15.04
C GLY A 246 -12.17 10.30 16.53
N ALA A 247 -12.25 11.46 17.20
CA ALA A 247 -12.61 11.50 18.60
C ALA A 247 -13.77 12.47 18.86
N VAL A 248 -14.82 11.99 19.52
CA VAL A 248 -15.99 12.81 19.90
C VAL A 248 -16.27 12.65 21.39
N GLY A 249 -16.10 13.74 22.14
CA GLY A 249 -16.60 13.83 23.51
C GLY A 249 -17.80 14.77 23.56
N ALA A 250 -18.92 14.32 24.08
CA ALA A 250 -20.15 15.09 24.21
C ALA A 250 -20.65 15.11 25.66
N GLY A 251 -21.08 16.30 26.13
CA GLY A 251 -21.68 16.43 27.45
C GLY A 251 -21.81 17.86 27.96
N LEU A 252 -21.87 18.05 29.28
CA LEU A 252 -21.62 19.39 29.85
C LEU A 252 -20.15 19.77 29.66
N ALA A 253 -19.25 18.80 29.84
CA ALA A 253 -17.87 18.88 29.41
C ALA A 253 -17.59 17.77 28.37
N GLY A 254 -17.25 18.16 27.14
CA GLY A 254 -16.93 17.24 26.06
C GLY A 254 -15.47 17.35 25.69
N ILE A 255 -14.74 16.24 25.69
CA ILE A 255 -13.32 16.18 25.34
C ILE A 255 -13.13 15.18 24.20
N GLY A 256 -12.65 15.66 23.06
CA GLY A 256 -12.19 14.82 21.95
C GLY A 256 -10.68 14.93 21.81
N VAL A 257 -9.97 13.80 21.83
CA VAL A 257 -8.52 13.77 21.54
C VAL A 257 -8.24 12.71 20.48
N SER A 258 -7.66 13.13 19.36
CA SER A 258 -7.25 12.23 18.27
C SER A 258 -5.76 12.36 18.01
N VAL A 259 -5.07 11.23 17.88
CA VAL A 259 -3.64 11.16 17.55
C VAL A 259 -3.44 10.15 16.44
N GLY A 260 -3.00 10.62 15.28
CA GLY A 260 -2.61 9.77 14.17
C GLY A 260 -1.11 9.84 13.94
N VAL A 261 -0.47 8.68 13.75
CA VAL A 261 0.94 8.56 13.39
C VAL A 261 1.08 7.63 12.19
N ILE A 262 1.70 8.12 11.14
CA ILE A 262 2.14 7.32 9.98
C ILE A 262 3.66 7.45 9.88
N ASP A 263 4.33 6.31 9.78
CA ASP A 263 5.75 6.20 9.46
C ASP A 263 5.90 5.20 8.30
N LEU A 264 6.18 5.73 7.10
CA LEU A 264 6.44 4.93 5.91
C LEU A 264 7.93 4.96 5.61
N ASN A 265 8.58 3.80 5.66
CA ASN A 265 9.97 3.62 5.29
C ASN A 265 10.07 2.56 4.18
N LYS A 266 10.42 3.01 2.98
CA LYS A 266 10.44 2.19 1.77
C LYS A 266 11.79 2.24 1.07
N ASN A 267 12.25 1.07 0.64
CA ASN A 267 13.45 0.91 -0.16
C ASN A 267 13.13 0.12 -1.43
N THR A 268 13.16 0.79 -2.57
CA THR A 268 12.93 0.19 -3.88
C THR A 268 14.20 0.24 -4.70
N THR A 269 14.82 -0.93 -4.93
CA THR A 269 16.15 -1.01 -5.54
C THR A 269 16.20 -1.96 -6.72
N ALA A 270 16.63 -1.45 -7.87
CA ALA A 270 17.05 -2.25 -9.01
C ALA A 270 18.56 -2.13 -9.21
N ALA A 271 19.27 -3.25 -9.29
CA ALA A 271 20.73 -3.19 -9.37
C ALA A 271 21.36 -4.30 -10.20
N VAL A 272 22.44 -3.94 -10.90
CA VAL A 272 23.45 -4.89 -11.34
C VAL A 272 24.59 -4.87 -10.32
N LEU A 273 24.84 -6.02 -9.70
CA LEU A 273 25.76 -6.16 -8.57
C LEU A 273 27.23 -6.05 -9.00
N ASN A 274 28.09 -5.72 -8.04
CA ASN A 274 29.55 -5.69 -8.26
C ASN A 274 30.07 -7.06 -8.72
N GLY A 275 30.95 -7.04 -9.72
CA GLY A 275 31.53 -8.25 -10.30
C GLY A 275 30.59 -9.03 -11.23
N ALA A 276 29.38 -8.53 -11.50
CA ALA A 276 28.53 -9.09 -12.54
C ALA A 276 29.17 -8.89 -13.94
N ILE A 277 28.97 -9.86 -14.81
CA ILE A 277 29.26 -9.77 -16.24
C ILE A 277 27.92 -9.90 -16.95
N VAL A 278 27.50 -8.85 -17.66
CA VAL A 278 26.18 -8.83 -18.32
C VAL A 278 26.37 -8.53 -19.79
N ASN A 279 26.01 -9.46 -20.65
CA ASN A 279 26.03 -9.29 -22.10
C ASN A 279 24.58 -9.36 -22.62
N ALA A 280 23.97 -8.20 -22.86
CA ALA A 280 22.61 -8.06 -23.34
C ALA A 280 22.63 -7.59 -24.80
N ARG A 281 22.62 -8.50 -25.76
CA ARG A 281 22.91 -8.21 -27.19
C ARG A 281 21.89 -7.29 -27.88
N GLY A 282 20.72 -7.07 -27.30
CA GLY A 282 19.69 -6.16 -27.80
C GLY A 282 19.02 -6.62 -29.10
N ILE A 283 19.06 -7.93 -29.42
CA ILE A 283 18.32 -8.50 -30.54
C ILE A 283 16.83 -8.59 -30.14
N GLY A 284 15.91 -8.43 -31.10
CA GLY A 284 14.47 -8.51 -30.80
C GLY A 284 13.83 -7.17 -30.43
N THR A 285 12.72 -7.22 -29.70
CA THR A 285 11.94 -6.05 -29.24
C THR A 285 12.65 -5.37 -28.07
N GLY A 286 12.57 -4.04 -27.95
CA GLY A 286 13.11 -3.34 -26.78
C GLY A 286 12.10 -3.27 -25.63
N SER A 287 12.58 -3.01 -24.43
CA SER A 287 11.77 -2.76 -23.25
C SER A 287 11.30 -1.31 -23.21
N THR A 288 10.06 -1.08 -22.76
CA THR A 288 9.57 0.27 -22.43
C THR A 288 10.17 0.68 -21.10
N VAL A 289 10.88 1.79 -21.07
CA VAL A 289 11.61 2.28 -19.88
C VAL A 289 11.32 3.76 -19.67
N LEU A 290 11.49 4.27 -18.44
CA LEU A 290 11.38 5.71 -18.21
C LEU A 290 12.59 6.41 -18.84
N ASN A 291 12.35 7.50 -19.58
CA ASN A 291 13.41 8.24 -20.26
C ASN A 291 13.95 9.42 -19.45
N GLY A 292 13.52 9.56 -18.19
CA GLY A 292 13.93 10.63 -17.29
C GLY A 292 13.31 12.01 -17.58
N THR A 293 12.34 12.09 -18.50
CA THR A 293 11.60 13.34 -18.79
C THR A 293 10.14 13.21 -18.34
N MET A 294 9.51 14.35 -18.06
CA MET A 294 8.08 14.44 -17.76
C MET A 294 7.37 15.16 -18.90
N SER A 295 6.12 14.79 -19.15
CA SER A 295 5.19 15.55 -20.00
C SER A 295 4.01 16.02 -19.16
N GLY A 296 3.36 17.10 -19.58
CA GLY A 296 2.30 17.76 -18.82
C GLY A 296 2.70 19.15 -18.34
N THR A 297 1.75 19.86 -17.74
CA THR A 297 1.99 21.15 -17.07
C THR A 297 1.77 20.97 -15.57
N ASP A 298 2.19 21.92 -14.74
CA ASP A 298 1.89 21.90 -13.29
C ASP A 298 0.39 21.73 -12.98
N ALA A 299 -0.49 22.09 -13.93
CA ALA A 299 -1.95 21.96 -13.80
C ALA A 299 -2.52 20.61 -14.30
N ASP A 300 -1.73 19.83 -15.04
CA ASP A 300 -2.11 18.53 -15.61
C ASP A 300 -0.84 17.69 -15.87
N PRO A 301 -0.23 17.10 -14.84
CA PRO A 301 0.94 16.24 -15.00
C PRO A 301 0.52 14.92 -15.63
N THR A 302 1.05 14.58 -16.82
CA THR A 302 0.73 13.32 -17.52
C THR A 302 1.69 12.18 -17.15
N GLY A 303 2.33 12.28 -15.99
CA GLY A 303 3.34 11.34 -15.51
C GLY A 303 4.69 11.43 -16.25
N PHE A 304 5.47 10.37 -16.09
CA PHE A 304 6.80 10.26 -16.67
C PHE A 304 6.74 9.72 -18.10
N ASN A 305 7.54 10.29 -18.99
CA ASN A 305 7.65 9.82 -20.35
C ASN A 305 8.48 8.52 -20.41
N THR A 306 8.10 7.67 -21.35
CA THR A 306 8.83 6.44 -21.65
C THR A 306 9.55 6.53 -22.99
N THR A 307 10.49 5.61 -23.19
CA THR A 307 11.13 5.34 -24.48
C THR A 307 11.37 3.83 -24.61
N THR A 308 11.73 3.38 -25.79
CA THR A 308 12.15 1.98 -25.99
C THR A 308 13.66 1.90 -25.88
N ALA A 309 14.16 1.04 -24.98
CA ALA A 309 15.58 0.72 -24.83
C ALA A 309 15.84 -0.74 -25.23
N LYS A 310 17.02 -1.01 -25.78
CA LYS A 310 17.46 -2.39 -26.08
C LYS A 310 18.81 -2.66 -25.42
N GLY A 311 19.06 -3.88 -24.98
CA GLY A 311 20.29 -4.21 -24.25
C GLY A 311 20.04 -4.32 -22.75
N LEU A 312 20.85 -3.66 -21.93
CA LEU A 312 20.70 -3.71 -20.47
C LEU A 312 19.87 -2.53 -19.99
N THR A 313 18.75 -2.83 -19.32
CA THR A 313 17.96 -1.84 -18.58
C THR A 313 17.96 -2.17 -17.09
N VAL A 314 18.16 -1.15 -16.27
CA VAL A 314 18.01 -1.21 -14.81
C VAL A 314 17.14 -0.05 -14.37
N GLN A 315 16.02 -0.34 -13.71
CA GLN A 315 15.03 0.66 -13.35
C GLN A 315 14.38 0.39 -12.01
N ALA A 316 14.21 1.43 -11.20
CA ALA A 316 13.47 1.38 -9.95
C ALA A 316 12.41 2.48 -9.95
N MET A 317 11.19 2.16 -9.47
CA MET A 317 10.05 3.07 -9.40
C MET A 317 9.35 2.89 -8.05
N SER A 318 8.99 3.98 -7.39
CA SER A 318 8.22 3.96 -6.14
C SER A 318 7.17 5.06 -6.20
N SER A 319 5.96 4.76 -5.74
CA SER A 319 4.83 5.70 -5.60
C SER A 319 4.20 5.52 -4.23
N GLU A 320 3.95 6.63 -3.54
CA GLU A 320 3.30 6.62 -2.23
C GLU A 320 2.22 7.71 -2.17
N GLU A 321 0.95 7.30 -2.15
CA GLU A 321 -0.18 8.18 -1.87
C GLU A 321 -0.63 8.02 -0.41
N VAL A 322 -0.60 9.13 0.34
CA VAL A 322 -0.90 9.10 1.78
C VAL A 322 -1.94 10.14 2.15
N TYR A 323 -3.07 9.66 2.63
CA TYR A 323 -4.13 10.46 3.23
C TYR A 323 -4.22 10.17 4.73
N HIS A 324 -4.07 11.21 5.54
CA HIS A 324 -4.06 11.09 6.99
C HIS A 324 -4.98 12.14 7.60
N PHE A 325 -6.04 11.68 8.24
CA PHE A 325 -7.05 12.54 8.86
C PHE A 325 -7.13 12.26 10.34
N ALA A 326 -7.01 13.30 11.16
CA ALA A 326 -7.41 13.27 12.56
C ALA A 326 -8.43 14.37 12.82
N PHE A 327 -9.57 13.99 13.37
CA PHE A 327 -10.58 14.94 13.80
C PHE A 327 -10.92 14.74 15.27
N ALA A 328 -11.16 15.85 15.95
CA ALA A 328 -11.54 15.87 17.35
C ALA A 328 -12.69 16.84 17.56
N ILE A 329 -13.72 16.40 18.27
CA ILE A 329 -14.91 17.19 18.60
C ILE A 329 -15.11 17.11 20.11
N GLY A 330 -15.06 18.27 20.77
CA GLY A 330 -15.46 18.44 22.16
C GLY A 330 -16.74 19.27 22.21
N ALA A 331 -17.89 18.61 22.41
CA ALA A 331 -19.20 19.25 22.44
C ALA A 331 -19.70 19.40 23.88
N GLY A 332 -20.07 20.62 24.28
CA GLY A 332 -20.65 20.90 25.58
C GLY A 332 -20.60 22.35 26.00
N TRP A 333 -20.99 22.62 27.25
CA TRP A 333 -20.75 23.93 27.88
C TRP A 333 -19.26 24.24 27.96
N VAL A 334 -18.44 23.21 28.16
CA VAL A 334 -16.98 23.25 28.05
C VAL A 334 -16.55 22.18 27.04
N GLY A 335 -16.18 22.61 25.83
CA GLY A 335 -15.65 21.74 24.79
C GLY A 335 -14.14 21.84 24.69
N LEU A 336 -13.44 20.71 24.76
CA LEU A 336 -12.00 20.63 24.47
C LEU A 336 -11.80 19.65 23.31
N ALA A 337 -11.09 20.08 22.28
CA ALA A 337 -10.73 19.25 21.14
C ALA A 337 -9.24 19.41 20.85
N GLY A 338 -8.56 18.30 20.58
CA GLY A 338 -7.17 18.29 20.18
C GLY A 338 -6.90 17.16 19.18
N GLY A 339 -6.31 17.51 18.04
CA GLY A 339 -5.85 16.57 17.03
C GLY A 339 -4.34 16.71 16.87
N ILE A 340 -3.62 15.59 16.84
CA ILE A 340 -2.20 15.53 16.46
C ILE A 340 -2.09 14.58 15.28
N LEU A 341 -1.40 15.01 14.24
CA LEU A 341 -1.02 14.19 13.11
C LEU A 341 0.48 14.26 12.92
N VAL A 342 1.10 13.09 12.78
CA VAL A 342 2.47 12.95 12.32
C VAL A 342 2.45 12.02 11.13
N THR A 343 2.98 12.48 10.01
CA THR A 343 3.18 11.66 8.81
C THR A 343 4.64 11.81 8.42
N ASP A 344 5.40 10.73 8.53
CA ASP A 344 6.75 10.62 7.99
C ASP A 344 6.72 9.66 6.80
N VAL A 345 7.36 10.08 5.71
CA VAL A 345 7.47 9.30 4.48
C VAL A 345 8.91 9.39 4.00
N ALA A 346 9.64 8.31 4.21
CA ALA A 346 10.97 8.08 3.69
C ALA A 346 10.89 7.00 2.61
N SER A 347 11.03 7.41 1.35
CA SER A 347 11.09 6.49 0.20
C SER A 347 12.42 6.66 -0.53
N ASN A 348 13.21 5.58 -0.56
CA ASN A 348 14.47 5.52 -1.30
C ASN A 348 14.29 4.68 -2.57
N THR A 349 14.39 5.33 -3.73
CA THR A 349 14.32 4.66 -5.04
C THR A 349 15.69 4.70 -5.70
N LEU A 350 16.30 3.53 -5.91
CA LEU A 350 17.66 3.44 -6.42
C LEU A 350 17.77 2.45 -7.60
N ALA A 351 18.18 2.96 -8.76
CA ALA A 351 18.59 2.15 -9.90
C ALA A 351 20.08 2.37 -10.17
N TYR A 352 20.90 1.31 -10.20
CA TYR A 352 22.32 1.46 -10.48
C TYR A 352 22.98 0.22 -11.09
N ILE A 353 24.09 0.45 -11.78
CA ILE A 353 25.03 -0.59 -12.20
C ILE A 353 26.29 -0.41 -11.33
N GLY A 354 26.65 -1.45 -10.58
CA GLY A 354 27.88 -1.47 -9.78
C GLY A 354 29.15 -1.57 -10.64
N ASN A 355 30.26 -1.97 -10.02
CA ASN A 355 31.50 -2.28 -10.74
C ASN A 355 31.34 -3.61 -11.51
N ALA A 356 30.59 -3.56 -12.61
CA ALA A 356 30.20 -4.68 -13.45
C ALA A 356 30.77 -4.52 -14.87
N ALA A 357 30.99 -5.64 -15.55
CA ALA A 357 31.38 -5.66 -16.95
C ALA A 357 30.13 -5.82 -17.83
N VAL A 358 29.62 -4.71 -18.37
CA VAL A 358 28.42 -4.69 -19.22
C VAL A 358 28.80 -4.62 -20.70
N ASN A 359 28.21 -5.50 -21.51
CA ASN A 359 28.34 -5.57 -22.98
C ASN A 359 29.80 -5.62 -23.46
N GLN A 360 30.68 -6.30 -22.71
CA GLN A 360 32.11 -6.38 -22.99
C GLN A 360 32.47 -7.68 -23.76
N THR A 361 33.54 -8.38 -23.36
CA THR A 361 34.08 -9.55 -24.07
C THR A 361 33.00 -10.62 -24.32
N GLY A 362 32.85 -11.06 -25.58
CA GLY A 362 31.84 -12.05 -25.98
C GLY A 362 30.57 -11.46 -26.63
N ASN A 363 30.47 -10.13 -26.71
CA ASN A 363 29.37 -9.41 -27.36
C ASN A 363 29.53 -9.29 -28.91
N GLY A 364 30.07 -10.33 -29.56
CA GLY A 364 30.40 -10.31 -31.01
C GLY A 364 29.20 -10.34 -31.96
N SER A 365 27.97 -10.32 -31.43
CA SER A 365 26.71 -10.41 -32.17
C SER A 365 25.66 -9.40 -31.71
N ALA A 366 26.09 -8.26 -31.15
CA ALA A 366 25.21 -7.18 -30.74
C ALA A 366 24.40 -6.61 -31.92
N ALA A 367 23.15 -6.20 -31.65
CA ALA A 367 22.33 -5.48 -32.61
C ALA A 367 22.81 -4.02 -32.79
N GLY A 368 22.55 -3.43 -33.95
CA GLY A 368 22.95 -2.05 -34.28
C GLY A 368 22.28 -0.93 -33.47
N GLY A 369 21.42 -1.28 -32.50
CA GLY A 369 20.78 -0.36 -31.56
C GLY A 369 20.82 -0.91 -30.13
N GLN A 370 21.90 -1.59 -29.76
CA GLN A 370 22.19 -1.99 -28.38
C GLN A 370 22.59 -0.75 -27.56
N ASP A 371 21.82 -0.48 -26.51
CA ASP A 371 22.06 0.52 -25.48
C ASP A 371 22.76 -0.10 -24.25
#